data_AF-A0A939R2S7-F1
#
_entry.id   AF-A0A939R2S7-F1
#
_cell.length_a   1.000
_cell.length_b   1.000
_cell.length_c   1.000
_cell.angle_alpha   90.00
_cell.angle_beta   90.00
_cell.angle_gamma   90.00
#
_symmetry.space_group_name_H-M   'P 1'
#
loop_
_entity.id
_entity.type
_entity.pdbx_description
1 polymer ?
#
loop_
_entity_poly.entity_id
_entity_poly.type
_entity_poly.pdbx_seq_one_letter_code
_entity_poly.pdbx_strand_id
1 'polypeptide(L)'
;MQKEVMTFDKILDDKRLWAVKYDGEKANCFDQLFSSWYDMNWLRSFFQENLADLSSYFHITDVYEAVMETIDEAKRLECVMMDIT
;
A
#
# COMPACT_ATOMS: atom_id res chain seq x y z
N MET A 1 27.65 -5.39 6.55
CA MET A 1 26.43 -4.98 5.82
C MET A 1 25.60 -6.23 5.59
N GLN A 2 24.48 -6.36 6.28
CA GLN A 2 23.52 -7.44 6.04
C GLN A 2 22.88 -7.14 4.67
N LYS A 3 22.96 -8.09 3.73
CA LYS A 3 22.33 -7.94 2.43
C LYS A 3 20.85 -8.18 2.67
N GLU A 4 20.02 -7.15 2.64
CA GLU A 4 18.58 -7.34 2.67
C GLU A 4 18.19 -8.17 1.43
N VAL A 5 17.74 -9.40 1.67
CA VAL A 5 17.33 -10.31 0.61
C VAL A 5 15.87 -10.05 0.35
N MET A 6 15.53 -9.53 -0.82
CA MET A 6 14.13 -9.45 -1.27
C MET A 6 13.86 -10.52 -2.33
N THR A 7 12.68 -11.14 -2.27
CA THR A 7 12.17 -12.05 -3.29
C THR A 7 11.08 -11.37 -4.11
N PHE A 8 10.73 -11.97 -5.25
CA PHE A 8 9.66 -11.48 -6.11
C PHE A 8 8.59 -12.55 -6.26
N ASP A 9 7.39 -12.26 -5.78
CA ASP A 9 6.23 -13.12 -5.91
C ASP A 9 5.50 -12.78 -7.22
N LYS A 10 5.06 -13.81 -7.94
CA LYS A 10 4.22 -13.64 -9.12
C LYS A 10 2.80 -13.37 -8.66
N ILE A 11 2.24 -12.24 -9.10
CA ILE A 11 0.83 -11.93 -8.87
C ILE A 11 -0.02 -12.50 -10.02
N LEU A 12 0.49 -12.43 -11.26
CA LEU A 12 -0.13 -13.03 -12.44
C LEU A 12 0.76 -14.14 -13.01
N ASP A 13 0.12 -15.23 -13.44
CA ASP A 13 0.81 -16.41 -14.00
C ASP A 13 1.53 -16.10 -15.32
N ASP A 14 1.05 -15.12 -16.08
CA ASP A 14 1.61 -14.69 -17.36
C ASP A 14 2.84 -13.77 -17.24
N LYS A 15 3.32 -13.53 -16.01
CA LYS A 15 4.51 -12.74 -15.66
C LYS A 15 4.40 -11.24 -15.95
N ARG A 16 3.20 -10.70 -16.22
CA ARG A 16 3.02 -9.24 -16.39
C ARG A 16 3.04 -8.46 -15.08
N LEU A 17 2.83 -9.13 -13.94
CA LEU A 17 2.82 -8.48 -12.63
C LEU A 17 3.52 -9.32 -11.55
N TRP A 18 4.36 -8.63 -10.79
CA TRP A 18 5.17 -9.17 -9.71
C TRP A 18 5.13 -8.22 -8.51
N ALA A 19 5.27 -8.76 -7.31
CA ALA A 19 5.36 -7.99 -6.09
C ALA A 19 6.65 -8.34 -5.33
N VAL A 20 7.28 -7.34 -4.74
CA VAL A 20 8.45 -7.53 -3.87
C VAL A 20 7.99 -8.09 -2.54
N LYS A 21 8.73 -9.06 -2.00
CA LYS A 21 8.59 -9.54 -0.62
C LYS A 21 9.92 -9.36 0.09
N TYR A 22 9.94 -8.51 1.10
CA TYR A 22 11.13 -8.26 1.92
C TYR A 22 11.37 -9.40 2.92
N ASP A 23 12.63 -9.60 3.30
CA ASP A 23 12.98 -10.60 4.31
C ASP A 23 12.30 -10.29 5.65
N GLY A 24 11.83 -11.33 6.34
CA GLY A 24 11.06 -11.19 7.59
C GLY A 24 9.59 -10.81 7.42
N GLU A 25 9.18 -10.32 6.24
CA GLU A 25 7.77 -10.02 5.96
C GLU A 25 6.98 -11.27 5.57
N LYS A 26 5.76 -11.39 6.12
CA LYS A 26 4.89 -12.56 5.84
C LYS A 26 4.24 -12.47 4.46
N ALA A 27 3.87 -11.26 4.06
CA ALA A 27 3.16 -10.95 2.83
C ALA A 27 4.05 -10.12 1.89
N ASN A 28 3.84 -10.22 0.58
CA ASN A 28 4.48 -9.32 -0.37
C ASN A 28 3.85 -7.91 -0.30
N CYS A 29 4.49 -6.93 -0.92
CA CYS A 29 4.04 -5.53 -0.89
C CYS A 29 2.64 -5.33 -1.49
N PHE A 30 2.23 -6.19 -2.42
CA PHE A 30 0.92 -6.10 -3.06
C PHE A 30 -0.20 -6.47 -2.07
N ASP A 31 -0.03 -7.61 -1.40
CA ASP A 31 -0.97 -8.06 -0.36
C ASP A 31 -1.00 -7.10 0.84
N GLN A 32 0.17 -6.59 1.26
CA GLN A 32 0.26 -5.59 2.31
C GLN A 32 -0.48 -4.30 1.95
N LEU A 33 -0.31 -3.82 0.72
CA LEU A 33 -0.96 -2.60 0.24
C LEU A 33 -2.48 -2.70 0.38
N PHE A 34 -3.09 -3.77 -0.14
CA PHE A 34 -4.55 -3.92 -0.05
C PHE A 34 -5.04 -4.21 1.38
N SER A 35 -4.27 -4.95 2.19
CA SER A 35 -4.60 -5.14 3.60
C SER A 35 -4.63 -3.82 4.37
N SER A 36 -3.69 -2.92 4.08
CA SER A 36 -3.56 -1.64 4.78
C SER A 36 -4.53 -0.58 4.25
N TRP A 37 -4.69 -0.47 2.92
CA TRP A 37 -5.50 0.58 2.31
C TRP A 37 -7.01 0.34 2.43
N TYR A 38 -7.44 -0.88 2.73
CA TYR A 38 -8.83 -1.18 3.09
C TYR A 38 -9.10 -1.17 4.61
N ASP A 39 -8.07 -1.04 5.44
CA ASP A 39 -8.22 -0.92 6.90
C ASP A 39 -8.25 0.56 7.32
N MET A 40 -9.46 1.05 7.58
CA MET A 40 -9.69 2.42 8.05
C MET A 40 -8.95 2.74 9.36
N ASN A 41 -8.83 1.78 10.28
CA ASN A 41 -8.14 2.02 11.55
C ASN A 41 -6.63 2.13 11.33
N TRP A 42 -6.07 1.26 10.49
CA TRP A 42 -4.66 1.34 10.12
C TRP A 42 -4.34 2.66 9.44
N LEU A 43 -5.13 3.07 8.44
CA LEU A 43 -4.93 4.34 7.72
C LEU A 43 -5.02 5.54 8.67
N ARG A 44 -6.03 5.55 9.55
CA ARG A 44 -6.19 6.63 10.52
C ARG A 44 -4.96 6.74 11.42
N SER A 45 -4.47 5.63 11.97
CA SER A 45 -3.25 5.62 12.78
C SER A 45 -2.04 6.09 11.99
N PHE A 46 -1.86 5.58 10.77
CA PHE A 46 -0.76 5.98 9.88
C PHE A 46 -0.75 7.49 9.62
N PHE A 47 -1.88 8.06 9.21
CA PHE A 47 -1.98 9.49 8.94
C PHE A 47 -1.81 10.34 10.20
N GLN A 48 -2.33 9.90 11.36
CA GLN A 48 -2.15 10.61 12.63
C GLN A 48 -0.69 10.62 13.10
N GLU A 49 -0.02 9.48 13.03
CA GLU A 49 1.37 9.33 13.46
C GLU A 49 2.34 10.10 12.56
N ASN A 50 2.02 10.24 11.28
CA ASN A 50 2.90 10.85 10.28
C ASN A 50 2.42 12.24 9.79
N LEU A 51 1.41 12.86 10.43
CA LEU A 51 0.77 14.09 9.94
C LEU A 51 1.77 15.26 9.78
N ALA A 52 2.77 15.36 10.65
CA ALA A 52 3.76 16.42 10.59
C ALA A 52 4.59 16.36 9.30
N ASP A 53 5.04 15.17 8.92
CA ASP A 53 5.79 14.95 7.68
C ASP A 53 4.88 15.10 6.47
N LEU A 54 3.67 14.53 6.53
CA LEU A 54 2.71 14.55 5.43
C LEU A 54 2.20 15.95 5.10
N SER A 55 1.95 16.80 6.10
CA SER A 55 1.54 18.19 5.89
C SER A 55 2.63 19.05 5.25
N SER A 56 3.91 18.73 5.52
CA SER A 56 5.05 19.50 5.03
C SER A 56 5.36 19.24 3.55
N TYR A 57 5.22 18.00 3.10
CA TYR A 57 5.61 17.58 1.73
C TYR A 57 4.44 17.24 0.81
N PHE A 58 3.32 16.75 1.37
CA PHE A 58 2.17 16.27 0.62
C PHE A 58 0.92 17.12 0.84
N HIS A 59 1.00 18.17 1.68
CA HIS A 59 -0.09 19.09 2.00
C HIS A 59 -1.35 18.41 2.55
N ILE A 60 -1.20 17.23 3.14
CA ILE A 60 -2.29 16.53 3.83
C ILE A 60 -2.51 17.20 5.17
N THR A 61 -3.67 17.82 5.35
CA THR A 61 -4.03 18.54 6.59
C THR A 61 -5.23 17.94 7.32
N ASP A 62 -6.06 17.17 6.62
CA ASP A 62 -7.22 16.47 7.18
C ASP A 62 -7.01 14.96 7.10
N VAL A 63 -6.91 14.33 8.27
CA VAL A 63 -6.73 12.88 8.40
C VAL A 63 -7.94 12.12 7.86
N TYR A 64 -9.17 12.60 8.11
CA TYR A 64 -10.37 11.91 7.67
C TYR A 64 -10.48 11.94 6.14
N GLU A 65 -10.22 13.10 5.53
CA GLU A 65 -10.18 13.25 4.07
C GLU A 65 -9.14 12.30 3.45
N ALA A 66 -7.90 12.31 3.96
CA ALA A 66 -6.84 11.45 3.45
C ALA A 66 -7.16 9.95 3.56
N VAL A 67 -7.81 9.53 4.65
CA VAL A 67 -8.30 8.15 4.81
C VAL A 67 -9.33 7.80 3.73
N MET A 68 -10.34 8.66 3.53
CA MET A 68 -11.41 8.41 2.55
C MET A 68 -10.87 8.40 1.12
N GLU A 69 -9.99 9.34 0.78
CA GLU A 69 -9.33 9.39 -0.53
C GLU A 69 -8.48 8.15 -0.79
N THR A 70 -7.71 7.68 0.21
CA THR A 70 -6.87 6.48 0.07
C THR A 70 -7.72 5.23 -0.15
N ILE A 71 -8.86 5.11 0.55
CA ILE A 71 -9.80 3.99 0.34
C ILE A 71 -10.41 4.04 -1.07
N ASP A 72 -10.79 5.22 -1.56
CA ASP A 72 -11.32 5.36 -2.91
C ASP A 72 -10.26 5.07 -3.98
N GLU A 73 -9.00 5.42 -3.73
CA GLU A 73 -7.88 5.05 -4.61
C GLU A 73 -7.61 3.54 -4.58
N ALA A 74 -7.76 2.87 -3.43
CA ALA A 74 -7.68 1.41 -3.33
C ALA A 74 -8.72 0.73 -4.26
N LYS A 75 -9.96 1.23 -4.29
CA LYS A 75 -11.02 0.72 -5.19
C LYS A 75 -10.67 0.91 -6.66
N ARG A 76 -10.10 2.07 -7.01
CA ARG A 76 -9.67 2.34 -8.40
C ARG A 76 -8.54 1.41 -8.80
N LEU A 77 -7.56 1.23 -7.92
CA LEU A 77 -6.44 0.32 -8.15
C LEU A 77 -6.95 -1.10 -8.33
N GLU A 78 -7.87 -1.58 -7.48
CA GLU A 78 -8.49 -2.89 -7.62
C GLU A 78 -9.20 -3.05 -8.97
N CYS A 79 -9.93 -2.03 -9.43
CA CYS A 79 -10.56 -2.05 -10.76
C CYS A 79 -9.54 -2.20 -11.89
N VAL A 80 -8.44 -1.43 -11.84
CA VAL A 80 -7.35 -1.56 -12.82
C VAL A 80 -6.71 -2.94 -12.76
N MET A 81 -6.57 -3.49 -11.55
CA MET A 81 -6.04 -4.83 -11.34
C MET A 81 -6.93 -5.91 -11.98
N MET A 82 -8.25 -5.79 -11.87
CA MET A 82 -9.21 -6.70 -12.51
C MET A 82 -9.15 -6.64 -14.05
N ASP A 83 -8.83 -5.49 -14.63
CA ASP A 83 -8.71 -5.34 -16.09
C ASP A 83 -7.43 -6.00 -16.65
N ILE A 84 -6.41 -6.16 -15.81
CA ILE A 84 -5.15 -6.81 -16.20
C ILE A 84 -5.07 -8.29 -15.83
N THR A 85 -5.92 -8.78 -14.91
CA THR A 85 -6.07 -10.21 -14.57
C THR A 85 -6.93 -10.93 -15.59
#